data_AF-A0A969KJ28-F1
#
_entry.id   AF-A0A969KJ28-F1
#
_cell.length_a   1.000
_cell.length_b   1.000
_cell.length_c   1.000
_cell.angle_alpha   90.00
_cell.angle_beta   90.00
_cell.angle_gamma   90.00
#
_symmetry.space_group_name_H-M   'P 1'
#
loop_
_entity.id
_entity.type
_entity.pdbx_description
1 polymer ?
#
loop_
_entity_poly.entity_id
_entity_poly.type
_entity_poly.pdbx_seq_one_letter_code
_entity_poly.pdbx_strand_id
1 'polypeptide(L)' 'MESLKAKINKKEVVEAVTVLDTPPMVIIGVLGYIETPQGLQAMTAIFSEHISDEARR' A
#
# COMPACT_ATOMS: atom_id res chain seq x y z
N MET A 1 15.33 -11.83 -10.93
CA MET A 1 14.67 -13.14 -10.69
C MET A 1 14.26 -13.83 -12.00
N GLU A 2 14.96 -13.62 -13.13
CA GLU A 2 14.45 -14.05 -14.45
C GLU A 2 15.19 -15.26 -15.06
N SER A 3 16.22 -15.80 -14.40
CA SER A 3 17.09 -16.82 -14.98
C SER A 3 16.77 -18.27 -14.59
N LEU A 4 15.81 -18.52 -13.69
CA LEU A 4 15.48 -19.87 -13.22
C LEU A 4 14.46 -20.61 -14.11
N LYS A 5 13.65 -19.90 -14.90
CA LYS A 5 12.62 -20.49 -15.78
C LYS A 5 13.19 -21.40 -16.87
N ALA A 6 14.41 -21.14 -17.36
CA ALA A 6 15.01 -21.94 -18.43
C ALA A 6 15.54 -23.31 -17.97
N LYS A 7 15.88 -23.47 -16.68
CA LYS A 7 16.49 -24.70 -16.13
C LYS A 7 15.48 -25.72 -15.60
N ILE A 8 14.21 -25.34 -15.48
CA ILE A 8 13.17 -26.11 -14.79
C ILE A 8 12.04 -26.52 -15.76
N ASN A 9 12.35 -26.63 -17.06
CA ASN A 9 11.36 -27.03 -18.04
C ASN A 9 10.94 -28.50 -17.80
N LYS A 10 9.62 -28.75 -17.66
CA LYS A 10 8.98 -30.07 -17.44
C LYS A 10 9.22 -30.74 -16.06
N LYS A 11 9.50 -29.98 -15.01
CA LYS A 11 9.53 -30.49 -13.62
C LYS A 11 8.58 -29.70 -12.74
N GLU A 12 7.90 -30.39 -11.81
CA GLU A 12 7.06 -29.72 -10.80
C GLU A 12 7.96 -28.97 -9.81
N VAL A 13 7.58 -27.74 -9.47
CA VAL A 13 8.25 -26.89 -8.48
C VAL A 13 7.21 -26.47 -7.46
N VAL A 14 7.50 -26.74 -6.19
CA VAL A 14 6.66 -26.26 -5.08
C VAL A 14 7.25 -24.95 -4.60
N GLU A 15 6.52 -23.86 -4.85
CA GLU A 15 6.85 -22.54 -4.33
C GLU A 15 5.93 -22.24 -3.14
N ALA A 16 6.52 -21.87 -2.01
CA ALA A 16 5.75 -21.42 -0.85
C ALA A 16 5.17 -20.03 -1.15
N VAL A 17 3.86 -19.88 -0.98
CA VAL A 17 3.15 -18.61 -1.15
C VAL A 17 2.47 -18.20 0.15
N THR A 18 2.46 -16.90 0.43
CA THR A 18 1.68 -16.31 1.51
C THR A 18 0.37 -15.78 0.95
N VAL A 19 -0.75 -16.17 1.56
CA VAL A 19 -2.07 -15.61 1.24
C VAL A 19 -2.33 -14.43 2.16
N LEU A 20 -2.56 -13.26 1.57
CA LEU A 20 -2.91 -12.05 2.29
C LEU A 20 -4.36 -11.69 1.96
N ASP A 21 -5.18 -11.51 2.98
CA ASP A 21 -6.50 -10.92 2.81
C ASP A 21 -6.36 -9.40 2.83
N THR A 22 -6.83 -8.74 1.78
CA THR A 22 -6.73 -7.28 1.60
C THR A 22 -8.12 -6.70 1.40
N PRO A 23 -8.85 -6.39 2.49
CA PRO A 23 -10.16 -5.80 2.37
C PRO A 23 -10.07 -4.40 1.72
N PRO A 24 -11.17 -3.90 1.14
CA PRO A 24 -11.20 -2.57 0.55
C PRO A 24 -10.83 -1.48 1.58
N MET A 25 -9.93 -0.58 1.21
CA MET A 25 -9.57 0.58 2.03
C MET A 25 -10.43 1.79 1.64
N VAL A 26 -10.94 2.51 2.63
CA VAL A 26 -11.71 3.74 2.44
C VAL A 26 -10.87 4.95 2.83
N ILE A 27 -10.70 5.90 1.91
CA ILE A 27 -9.94 7.13 2.15
C ILE A 27 -10.82 8.15 2.87
N ILE A 28 -10.35 8.66 4.01
CA ILE A 28 -11.09 9.62 4.87
C ILE A 28 -10.57 11.06 4.79
N GLY A 29 -9.43 11.28 4.13
CA GLY A 29 -8.79 12.58 4.08
C GLY A 29 -7.53 12.59 3.22
N VAL A 30 -7.00 13.78 2.99
CA VAL A 30 -5.79 14.03 2.21
C VAL A 30 -4.88 14.96 3.00
N LEU A 31 -3.57 14.71 2.91
CA LEU A 31 -2.54 15.58 3.47
C LEU A 31 -1.80 16.29 2.35
N GLY A 32 -1.72 17.62 2.43
CA GLY A 32 -0.85 18.40 1.56
C GLY A 32 0.59 18.37 2.10
N TYR A 33 1.56 18.10 1.23
CA TYR A 33 2.98 18.28 1.53
C TYR A 33 3.54 19.46 0.75
N ILE A 34 4.40 20.23 1.39
CA ILE A 34 5.14 21.33 0.77
C ILE A 34 6.64 21.05 0.88
N GLU A 35 7.38 21.40 -0.17
CA GLU A 35 8.82 21.31 -0.17
C GLU A 35 9.42 22.48 0.62
N THR A 36 10.26 22.16 1.59
CA THR A 36 11.06 23.13 2.34
C THR A 36 12.54 22.83 2.12
N PRO A 37 13.47 23.77 2.40
CA PRO A 37 14.91 23.51 2.29
C PRO A 37 15.40 22.32 3.14
N GLN A 38 14.63 21.90 4.15
CA GLN A 38 14.92 20.76 5.03
C GLN A 38 14.17 19.48 4.62
N GLY A 39 13.40 19.51 3.52
CA GLY A 39 12.63 18.38 3.00
C GLY A 39 11.12 18.63 2.93
N LEU A 40 10.35 17.58 2.61
CA LEU A 40 8.89 17.64 2.56
C LEU A 40 8.31 17.78 3.97
N GLN A 41 7.46 18.79 4.17
CA GLN A 41 6.71 18.97 5.41
C GLN A 41 5.22 18.90 5.18
N ALA A 42 4.51 18.34 6.15
CA ALA A 42 3.06 18.31 6.18
C ALA A 42 2.52 19.74 6.35
N MET A 43 1.73 20.20 5.39
CA MET A 43 1.14 21.55 5.39
C MET A 43 -0.20 21.54 6.13
N THR A 44 -1.22 20.92 5.53
CA THR A 44 -2.59 20.87 6.09
C THR A 44 -3.24 19.53 5.74
N ALA A 45 -3.92 18.94 6.72
CA ALA A 45 -4.79 17.77 6.54
C ALA A 45 -6.23 18.23 6.33
N ILE A 46 -6.88 17.72 5.29
CA ILE A 46 -8.30 17.93 5.02
C ILE A 46 -8.99 16.57 5.17
N PHE A 47 -10.06 16.53 5.95
CA PHE A 47 -10.86 15.33 6.16
C PHE A 47 -12.22 15.45 5.48
N SER A 48 -12.84 14.31 5.17
CA SER A 48 -14.22 14.28 4.70
C SER A 48 -15.17 14.76 5.78
N GLU A 49 -16.27 15.40 5.37
CA GLU A 49 -17.36 15.79 6.29
C GLU A 49 -17.97 14.57 6.98
N HIS A 50 -18.12 13.48 6.22
CA HIS A 50 -18.70 12.23 6.68
C HIS A 50 -17.59 11.19 6.86
N ILE A 51 -17.34 10.77 8.09
CA ILE A 51 -16.32 9.79 8.47
C ILE A 51 -17.02 8.67 9.23
N SER A 52 -16.72 7.41 8.90
CA SER A 52 -17.26 6.25 9.62
C SER A 52 -16.71 6.18 11.04
N ASP A 53 -17.50 5.65 11.99
CA ASP A 53 -17.07 5.50 13.38
C ASP A 53 -15.88 4.54 13.52
N GLU A 54 -15.73 3.60 12.59
CA GLU A 54 -14.56 2.70 12.51
C GLU A 54 -13.25 3.46 12.36
N ALA A 55 -13.25 4.60 11.65
CA ALA A 55 -12.07 5.43 11.46
C ALA A 55 -11.80 6.42 12.61
N ARG A 56 -12.76 6.59 13.53
CA ARG A 56 -12.64 7.48 14.71
C ARG A 56 -12.26 6.74 15.99
N ARG A 57 -12.25 5.40 15.97
CA ARG A 57 -11.95 4.53 17.11
C ARG A 57 -10.46 4.45 17.42
#